data_AF-A0A933LC33-F1
#
_entry.id   AF-A0A933LC33-F1
#
_cell.length_a   1.000
_cell.length_b   1.000
_cell.length_c   1.000
_cell.angle_alpha   90.00
_cell.angle_beta   90.00
_cell.angle_gamma   90.00
#
_symmetry.space_group_name_H-M   'P 1'
#
loop_
_entity.id
_entity.type
_entity.pdbx_description
1 polymer ?
#
loop_
_entity_poly.entity_id
_entity_poly.type
_entity_poly.pdbx_seq_one_letter_code
_entity_poly.pdbx_strand_id
1 'polypeptide(L)'
;MMLETLGGLPTHPLVVHMPVVAIPLALIGVLVMVIFPSWQQKIGVPVAVVSGLGFLGALLAVGSGEELEESLRRAGETISGTLEDHVEMGESVQFFAGLFFLLVLAWVVFAWWRRRSGEEQATKVLRKPKVINIVLAILVVGSGIAASWSVYATGHSGAKSVWEQSAP
;
A
#
# COMPACT_ATOMS: atom_id res chain seq x y z
N MET A 1 -19.73 -12.09 -9.97
CA MET A 1 -20.47 -13.10 -9.17
C MET A 1 -19.65 -13.78 -8.06
N MET A 2 -18.46 -13.29 -7.64
CA MET A 2 -17.75 -13.90 -6.49
C MET A 2 -17.21 -12.92 -5.44
N LEU A 3 -17.44 -11.61 -5.57
CA LEU A 3 -16.99 -10.62 -4.57
C LEU A 3 -18.12 -9.74 -4.02
N GLU A 4 -19.40 -10.00 -4.29
CA GLU A 4 -20.48 -9.13 -3.76
C GLU A 4 -20.62 -9.28 -2.23
N THR A 5 -20.54 -10.50 -1.70
CA THR A 5 -20.68 -10.73 -0.24
C THR A 5 -19.78 -11.85 0.29
N LEU A 6 -19.14 -11.62 1.44
CA LEU A 6 -18.45 -12.64 2.24
C LEU A 6 -19.16 -12.78 3.59
N GLY A 7 -19.66 -13.98 3.89
CA GLY A 7 -20.39 -14.23 5.14
C GLY A 7 -21.68 -13.40 5.30
N GLY A 8 -22.28 -12.98 4.18
CA GLY A 8 -23.49 -12.13 4.16
C GLY A 8 -23.24 -10.63 4.30
N LEU A 9 -21.96 -10.20 4.38
CA LEU A 9 -21.57 -8.79 4.43
C LEU A 9 -20.91 -8.36 3.11
N PRO A 10 -21.03 -7.07 2.72
CA PRO A 10 -20.30 -6.54 1.57
C PRO A 10 -18.80 -6.83 1.70
N THR A 11 -18.19 -7.36 0.65
CA THR A 11 -16.79 -7.77 0.67
C THR A 11 -15.85 -6.57 0.81
N HIS A 12 -16.23 -5.43 0.22
CA HIS A 12 -15.38 -4.24 0.17
C HIS A 12 -14.92 -3.76 1.56
N PRO A 13 -15.80 -3.52 2.55
CA PRO A 13 -15.39 -3.21 3.93
C PRO A 13 -14.41 -4.20 4.55
N LEU A 14 -14.50 -5.50 4.25
CA LEU A 14 -13.55 -6.49 4.78
C LEU A 14 -12.18 -6.36 4.10
N VAL A 15 -12.18 -6.19 2.77
CA VAL A 15 -10.95 -6.12 1.97
C VAL A 15 -10.15 -4.85 2.27
N VAL A 16 -10.81 -3.70 2.51
CA VAL A 16 -10.11 -2.43 2.81
C VAL A 16 -9.26 -2.48 4.08
N HIS A 17 -9.52 -3.39 5.02
CA HIS A 17 -8.68 -3.56 6.21
C HIS A 17 -7.25 -3.98 5.84
N MET A 18 -7.07 -4.72 4.74
CA MET A 18 -5.76 -5.17 4.28
C MET A 18 -4.81 -4.00 3.96
N PRO A 19 -5.12 -3.08 3.01
CA PRO A 19 -4.26 -1.93 2.74
C PRO A 19 -4.17 -0.98 3.94
N VAL A 20 -5.27 -0.78 4.69
CA VAL A 20 -5.32 0.12 5.85
C VAL A 20 -4.34 -0.29 6.95
N VAL A 21 -4.14 -1.59 7.17
CA VAL A 21 -3.20 -2.08 8.20
C VAL A 21 -1.82 -2.34 7.62
N ALA A 22 -1.73 -3.01 6.47
CA ALA A 22 -0.47 -3.50 5.95
C ALA A 22 0.45 -2.38 5.46
N ILE A 23 -0.08 -1.34 4.80
CA ILE A 23 0.75 -0.25 4.25
C ILE A 23 1.43 0.55 5.38
N PRO A 24 0.71 1.05 6.41
CA PRO A 24 1.36 1.74 7.53
C PRO A 24 2.31 0.82 8.31
N LEU A 25 1.95 -0.46 8.50
CA LEU A 25 2.81 -1.42 9.18
C LEU A 25 4.13 -1.67 8.43
N ALA A 26 4.07 -1.78 7.11
CA ALA A 26 5.26 -1.89 6.28
C ALA A 26 6.12 -0.62 6.31
N LEU A 27 5.52 0.58 6.34
CA LEU A 27 6.26 1.84 6.53
C LEU A 27 7.00 1.85 7.88
N ILE A 28 6.35 1.42 8.96
CA ILE A 28 7.02 1.30 10.27
C ILE A 28 8.20 0.33 10.18
N GLY A 29 8.02 -0.82 9.52
CA GLY A 29 9.10 -1.78 9.28
C GLY A 29 10.28 -1.19 8.49
N VAL A 30 9.99 -0.39 7.46
CA VAL A 30 10.99 0.37 6.69
C VAL A 30 11.75 1.34 7.61
N LEU A 31 11.05 2.10 8.44
CA LEU A 31 11.68 3.05 9.37
C LEU A 31 12.60 2.33 10.36
N VAL A 32 12.17 1.17 10.89
CA VAL A 32 13.02 0.31 11.73
C VAL A 32 14.26 -0.14 10.98
N MET A 33 14.16 -0.53 9.70
CA MET A 33 15.31 -0.93 8.88
C MET A 33 16.27 0.24 8.60
N VAL A 34 15.76 1.47 8.48
CA VAL A 34 16.59 2.68 8.31
C VAL A 34 17.33 3.02 9.60
N ILE A 35 16.65 2.98 10.75
CA ILE A 35 17.22 3.32 12.05
C ILE A 35 18.18 2.23 12.55
N PHE A 36 17.85 0.96 12.31
CA PHE A 36 18.64 -0.20 12.70
C PHE A 36 19.07 -1.01 11.47
N PRO A 37 20.15 -0.61 10.76
CA PRO A 37 20.57 -1.27 9.52
C PRO A 37 20.85 -2.78 9.65
N SER A 38 21.23 -3.26 10.84
CA SER A 38 21.42 -4.69 11.13
C SER A 38 20.11 -5.50 11.04
N TRP A 39 18.95 -4.86 11.22
CA TRP A 39 17.65 -5.49 11.14
C TRP A 39 17.18 -5.70 9.69
N GLN A 40 17.81 -5.05 8.72
CA GLN A 40 17.52 -5.25 7.30
C GLN A 40 17.69 -6.72 6.86
N GLN A 41 18.47 -7.52 7.58
CA GLN A 41 18.60 -8.97 7.34
C GLN A 41 17.45 -9.77 7.96
N LYS A 42 16.94 -9.32 9.11
CA LYS A 42 15.97 -10.05 9.93
C LYS A 42 14.55 -9.83 9.44
N ILE A 43 14.20 -8.57 9.15
CA ILE A 43 12.81 -8.16 8.85
C ILE A 43 12.60 -7.71 7.41
N GLY A 44 13.65 -7.66 6.57
CA GLY A 44 13.52 -7.17 5.19
C GLY A 44 12.51 -7.97 4.35
N VAL A 45 12.57 -9.31 4.40
CA VAL A 45 11.60 -10.17 3.70
C VAL A 45 10.19 -10.02 4.27
N PRO A 46 9.96 -10.11 5.60
CA PRO A 46 8.66 -9.80 6.19
C PRO A 46 8.07 -8.46 5.75
N VAL A 47 8.86 -7.38 5.78
CA VAL A 47 8.41 -6.03 5.38
C VAL A 47 8.02 -5.99 3.90
N ALA A 48 8.80 -6.62 3.02
CA ALA A 48 8.46 -6.74 1.61
C ALA A 48 7.13 -7.51 1.40
N VAL A 49 6.94 -8.63 2.11
CA VAL A 49 5.69 -9.40 2.06
C VAL A 49 4.51 -8.56 2.56
N VAL A 50 4.64 -7.88 3.69
CA VAL A 50 3.57 -7.02 4.22
C VAL A 50 3.24 -5.89 3.24
N SER A 51 4.24 -5.21 2.65
CA SER A 51 3.98 -4.18 1.64
C SER A 51 3.28 -4.75 0.40
N GLY A 52 3.63 -5.97 -0.01
CA GLY A 52 2.96 -6.67 -1.12
C GLY A 52 1.53 -7.03 -0.81
N LEU A 53 1.23 -7.49 0.42
CA LEU A 53 -0.14 -7.73 0.88
C LEU A 53 -0.95 -6.43 0.92
N GLY A 54 -0.33 -5.31 1.30
CA GLY A 54 -0.96 -4.00 1.24
C GLY A 54 -1.33 -3.59 -0.19
N PHE A 55 -0.41 -3.79 -1.14
CA PHE A 55 -0.69 -3.53 -2.56
C PHE A 55 -1.77 -4.46 -3.13
N LEU A 56 -1.69 -5.77 -2.89
CA LEU A 56 -2.72 -6.71 -3.32
C LEU A 56 -4.08 -6.37 -2.71
N GLY A 57 -4.11 -5.98 -1.43
CA GLY A 57 -5.31 -5.52 -0.76
C GLY A 57 -5.91 -4.28 -1.41
N ALA A 58 -5.08 -3.32 -1.84
CA ALA A 58 -5.53 -2.14 -2.58
C ALA A 58 -6.15 -2.49 -3.94
N LEU A 59 -5.56 -3.45 -4.68
CA LEU A 59 -6.14 -3.93 -5.96
C LEU A 59 -7.52 -4.56 -5.74
N LEU A 60 -7.64 -5.43 -4.74
CA LEU A 60 -8.90 -6.08 -4.40
C LEU A 60 -9.94 -5.08 -3.85
N ALA A 61 -9.50 -4.05 -3.12
CA ALA A 61 -10.39 -3.03 -2.56
C ALA A 61 -11.07 -2.23 -3.65
N VAL A 62 -10.34 -1.77 -4.67
CA VAL A 62 -10.95 -1.06 -5.82
C VAL A 62 -11.92 -1.96 -6.57
N GLY A 63 -11.52 -3.18 -6.94
CA GLY A 63 -12.42 -4.07 -7.69
C GLY A 63 -13.70 -4.43 -6.92
N SER A 64 -13.59 -4.67 -5.60
CA SER A 64 -14.79 -4.88 -4.76
C SER A 64 -15.61 -3.61 -4.51
N GLY A 65 -14.98 -2.43 -4.59
CA GLY A 65 -15.64 -1.13 -4.46
C GLY A 65 -16.47 -0.78 -5.69
N GLU A 66 -15.92 -1.04 -6.89
CA GLU A 66 -16.64 -0.89 -8.16
C GLU A 66 -17.88 -1.80 -8.21
N GLU A 67 -17.75 -3.07 -7.83
CA GLU A 67 -18.91 -4.00 -7.74
C GLU A 67 -19.97 -3.48 -6.76
N LEU A 68 -19.55 -2.92 -5.61
CA LEU A 68 -20.46 -2.35 -4.63
C LEU A 68 -21.18 -1.12 -5.19
N GLU A 69 -20.47 -0.19 -5.83
CA GLU A 69 -21.05 1.00 -6.44
C GLU A 69 -22.09 0.64 -7.51
N GLU A 70 -21.79 -0.33 -8.38
CA GLU A 70 -22.74 -0.83 -9.36
C GLU A 70 -23.98 -1.43 -8.70
N SER A 71 -23.82 -2.13 -7.57
CA SER A 71 -24.95 -2.70 -6.84
C SER A 71 -25.87 -1.62 -6.23
N LEU A 72 -25.29 -0.54 -5.69
CA LEU A 72 -26.04 0.61 -5.16
C LEU A 72 -26.77 1.35 -6.29
N ARG A 73 -26.11 1.58 -7.43
CA ARG A 73 -26.73 2.17 -8.62
C ARG A 73 -27.91 1.33 -9.13
N ARG A 74 -27.77 0.00 -9.18
CA ARG A 74 -28.85 -0.94 -9.53
C ARG A 74 -30.02 -0.90 -8.55
N ALA A 75 -29.75 -0.65 -7.27
CA ALA A 75 -30.76 -0.48 -6.23
C ALA A 75 -31.47 0.89 -6.27
N GLY A 76 -31.02 1.81 -7.13
CA GLY A 76 -31.58 3.15 -7.26
C GLY A 76 -31.07 4.15 -6.22
N GLU A 77 -29.96 3.84 -5.54
CA GLU A 77 -29.35 4.79 -4.61
C GLU A 77 -28.59 5.91 -5.33
N THR A 78 -28.64 7.11 -4.74
CA THR A 78 -27.95 8.29 -5.24
C THR A 78 -26.50 8.28 -4.75
N ILE A 79 -25.54 8.26 -5.68
CA ILE A 79 -24.11 8.38 -5.36
C ILE A 79 -23.81 9.84 -4.99
N SER A 80 -23.30 10.09 -3.78
CA SER A 80 -22.86 11.42 -3.36
C SER A 80 -21.55 11.80 -4.05
N GLY A 81 -21.28 13.10 -4.23
CA GLY A 81 -19.98 13.56 -4.77
C GLY A 81 -18.79 13.10 -3.91
N THR A 82 -18.98 12.99 -2.58
CA THR A 82 -17.96 12.45 -1.67
C THR A 82 -17.69 10.95 -1.87
N LEU A 83 -18.68 10.18 -2.32
CA LEU A 83 -18.49 8.78 -2.69
C LEU A 83 -17.73 8.67 -4.03
N GLU A 84 -18.03 9.53 -5.00
CA GLU A 84 -17.30 9.59 -6.27
C GLU A 84 -15.82 9.97 -6.05
N ASP A 85 -15.55 10.96 -5.19
CA ASP A 85 -14.19 11.31 -4.76
C ASP A 85 -13.46 10.12 -4.11
N HIS A 86 -14.15 9.34 -3.27
CA HIS A 86 -13.57 8.15 -2.64
C HIS A 86 -13.17 7.08 -3.66
N VAL A 87 -14.00 6.86 -4.69
CA VAL A 87 -13.74 5.90 -5.76
C VAL A 87 -12.52 6.32 -6.57
N GLU A 88 -12.44 7.58 -7.01
CA GLU A 88 -11.29 8.11 -7.75
C GLU A 88 -9.99 8.05 -6.93
N MET A 89 -10.06 8.39 -5.64
CA MET A 89 -8.92 8.28 -4.72
C MET A 89 -8.48 6.82 -4.49
N GLY A 90 -9.34 5.83 -4.72
CA GLY A 90 -9.00 4.41 -4.66
C GLY A 90 -7.89 4.02 -5.64
N GLU A 91 -7.92 4.57 -6.85
CA GLU A 91 -6.87 4.34 -7.87
C GLU A 91 -5.52 4.92 -7.43
N SER A 92 -5.54 6.08 -6.77
CA SER A 92 -4.32 6.69 -6.20
C SER A 92 -3.68 5.77 -5.16
N VAL A 93 -4.49 5.14 -4.30
CA VAL A 93 -3.99 4.15 -3.31
C VAL A 93 -3.29 2.99 -4.01
N GLN A 94 -3.87 2.44 -5.08
CA GLN A 94 -3.25 1.35 -5.84
C GLN A 94 -1.88 1.77 -6.40
N PHE A 95 -1.81 2.95 -7.02
CA PHE A 95 -0.57 3.46 -7.60
C PHE A 95 0.53 3.63 -6.54
N PHE A 96 0.23 4.33 -5.43
CA PHE A 96 1.22 4.56 -4.38
C PHE A 96 1.60 3.29 -3.62
N ALA A 97 0.64 2.38 -3.37
CA ALA A 97 0.92 1.10 -2.74
C ALA A 97 1.81 0.21 -3.63
N GLY A 98 1.56 0.19 -4.94
CA GLY A 98 2.37 -0.53 -5.91
C GLY A 98 3.79 0.03 -6.00
N LEU A 99 3.93 1.35 -6.09
CA LEU A 99 5.22 2.03 -6.08
C LEU A 99 6.01 1.73 -4.80
N PHE A 100 5.35 1.82 -3.64
CA PHE A 100 5.97 1.52 -2.35
C PHE A 100 6.44 0.07 -2.28
N PHE A 101 5.60 -0.90 -2.63
CA PHE A 101 5.96 -2.33 -2.67
C PHE A 101 7.17 -2.59 -3.57
N LEU A 102 7.16 -2.06 -4.80
CA LEU A 102 8.25 -2.27 -5.76
C LEU A 102 9.57 -1.68 -5.26
N LEU A 103 9.54 -0.50 -4.63
CA LEU A 103 10.73 0.12 -4.06
C LEU A 103 11.25 -0.66 -2.84
N VAL A 104 10.36 -1.14 -1.95
CA VAL A 104 10.75 -2.01 -0.83
C VAL A 104 11.39 -3.29 -1.35
N LEU A 105 10.76 -3.94 -2.33
CA LEU A 105 11.27 -5.16 -2.94
C LEU A 105 12.65 -4.94 -3.57
N ALA A 106 12.81 -3.88 -4.36
CA ALA A 106 14.08 -3.51 -4.96
C ALA A 106 15.16 -3.26 -3.90
N TRP A 107 14.83 -2.56 -2.81
CA TRP A 107 15.77 -2.29 -1.73
C TRP A 107 16.20 -3.56 -0.98
N VAL A 108 15.26 -4.47 -0.69
CA VAL A 108 15.52 -5.74 -0.02
C VAL A 108 16.37 -6.67 -0.90
N VAL A 109 16.04 -6.79 -2.19
CA VAL A 109 16.81 -7.58 -3.16
C VAL A 109 18.22 -7.01 -3.32
N PHE A 110 18.34 -5.68 -3.42
CA PHE A 110 19.62 -5.01 -3.52
C PHE A 110 20.50 -5.21 -2.27
N ALA A 111 19.91 -5.11 -1.08
CA ALA A 111 20.61 -5.36 0.17
C ALA A 111 21.06 -6.83 0.28
N TRP A 112 20.22 -7.78 -0.16
CA TRP A 112 20.57 -9.20 -0.24
C TRP A 112 21.72 -9.46 -1.21
N TRP A 113 21.66 -8.92 -2.43
CA TRP A 113 22.69 -9.08 -3.45
C TRP A 113 24.04 -8.50 -3.03
N ARG A 114 24.05 -7.30 -2.43
CA ARG A 114 25.29 -6.67 -1.92
C ARG A 114 25.97 -7.53 -0.87
N ARG A 115 25.18 -8.09 0.06
CA ARG A 115 25.71 -8.97 1.12
C ARG A 115 26.33 -10.23 0.52
N ARG A 116 25.70 -10.83 -0.49
CA ARG A 116 26.20 -12.06 -1.13
C ARG A 116 27.42 -11.83 -2.02
N SER A 117 27.53 -10.68 -2.66
CA SER A 117 28.64 -10.35 -3.57
C SER A 117 29.91 -9.88 -2.84
N GLY A 118 29.78 -9.41 -1.59
CA GLY A 118 30.88 -8.76 -0.86
C GLY A 118 31.16 -7.33 -1.37
N GLU A 119 31.81 -6.51 -0.54
CA GLU A 119 32.04 -5.08 -0.85
C GLU A 119 32.93 -4.87 -2.09
N GLU A 120 33.93 -5.73 -2.31
CA GLU A 120 34.86 -5.60 -3.43
C GLU A 120 34.18 -5.87 -4.79
N GLN A 121 33.34 -6.89 -4.89
CA GLN A 121 32.62 -7.17 -6.13
C GLN A 121 31.47 -6.19 -6.37
N ALA A 122 30.78 -5.77 -5.30
CA ALA A 122 29.72 -4.77 -5.40
C ALA A 122 30.24 -3.41 -5.88
N THR A 123 31.44 -3.00 -5.46
CA THR A 123 32.08 -1.75 -5.90
C THR A 123 32.64 -1.83 -7.33
N LYS A 124 33.04 -3.02 -7.79
CA LYS A 124 33.40 -3.27 -9.20
C LYS A 124 32.19 -3.15 -10.13
N VAL A 125 31.02 -3.67 -9.73
CA VAL A 125 29.79 -3.63 -10.54
C VAL A 125 29.11 -2.25 -10.46
N LEU A 126 29.02 -1.66 -9.27
CA LEU A 126 28.42 -0.36 -9.03
C LEU A 126 29.44 0.57 -8.39
N ARG A 127 29.77 1.69 -9.05
CA ARG A 127 30.78 2.65 -8.55
C ARG A 127 30.51 3.19 -7.14
N LYS A 128 29.24 3.40 -6.75
CA LYS A 128 28.85 4.01 -5.46
C LYS A 128 27.68 3.30 -4.77
N PRO A 129 27.85 2.06 -4.26
CA PRO A 129 26.75 1.28 -3.69
C PRO A 129 26.16 1.94 -2.44
N LYS A 130 26.97 2.60 -1.61
CA LYS A 130 26.48 3.33 -0.42
C LYS A 130 25.50 4.44 -0.79
N VAL A 131 25.79 5.22 -1.84
CA VAL A 131 24.90 6.28 -2.34
C VAL A 131 23.58 5.69 -2.84
N ILE A 132 23.64 4.60 -3.62
CA ILE A 132 22.44 3.91 -4.11
C ILE A 132 21.56 3.43 -2.95
N ASN A 133 22.15 2.94 -1.86
CA ASN A 133 21.39 2.52 -0.67
C ASN A 133 20.67 3.69 -0.01
N ILE A 134 21.34 4.84 0.12
CA ILE A 134 20.75 6.05 0.71
C ILE A 134 19.59 6.54 -0.15
N VAL A 135 19.80 6.61 -1.47
CA VAL A 135 18.75 7.01 -2.42
C VAL A 135 17.55 6.06 -2.34
N LEU A 136 17.77 4.75 -2.34
CA LEU A 136 16.70 3.77 -2.18
C LEU A 136 15.97 3.94 -0.84
N ALA A 137 16.69 4.12 0.26
CA ALA A 137 16.07 4.35 1.56
C ALA A 137 15.16 5.59 1.56
N ILE A 138 15.61 6.71 0.97
CA ILE A 138 14.83 7.94 0.85
C ILE A 138 13.57 7.70 -0.01
N LEU A 139 13.72 7.04 -1.17
CA LEU A 139 12.59 6.75 -2.06
C LEU A 139 11.57 5.81 -1.42
N VAL A 140 12.03 4.78 -0.70
CA VAL A 140 11.16 3.84 0.02
C VAL A 140 10.41 4.54 1.15
N VAL A 141 11.08 5.39 1.94
CA VAL A 141 10.41 6.15 3.01
C VAL A 141 9.40 7.14 2.41
N GLY A 142 9.79 7.89 1.38
CA GLY A 142 8.91 8.87 0.73
C GLY A 142 7.68 8.22 0.11
N SER A 143 7.84 7.11 -0.62
CA SER A 143 6.72 6.36 -1.19
C SER A 143 5.82 5.73 -0.13
N GLY A 144 6.39 5.23 0.98
CA GLY A 144 5.60 4.69 2.08
C GLY A 144 4.77 5.74 2.81
N ILE A 145 5.30 6.96 2.99
CA ILE A 145 4.55 8.11 3.52
C ILE A 145 3.42 8.48 2.56
N ALA A 146 3.70 8.60 1.26
CA ALA A 146 2.69 8.91 0.25
C ALA A 146 1.57 7.85 0.21
N ALA A 147 1.92 6.56 0.24
CA ALA A 147 0.96 5.47 0.27
C ALA A 147 0.10 5.49 1.54
N SER A 148 0.71 5.68 2.71
CA SER A 148 -0.02 5.75 3.98
C SER A 148 -0.96 6.96 4.04
N TRP A 149 -0.51 8.11 3.52
CA TRP A 149 -1.34 9.31 3.40
C TRP A 149 -2.51 9.10 2.44
N SER A 150 -2.28 8.49 1.28
CA SER A 150 -3.33 8.18 0.31
C SER A 150 -4.41 7.29 0.94
N VAL A 151 -4.01 6.24 1.65
CA VAL A 151 -4.95 5.34 2.37
C VAL A 151 -5.78 6.11 3.40
N TYR A 152 -5.14 6.98 4.18
CA TYR A 152 -5.83 7.83 5.15
C TYR A 152 -6.83 8.77 4.48
N ALA A 153 -6.43 9.47 3.42
CA ALA A 153 -7.26 10.42 2.71
C ALA A 153 -8.49 9.74 2.06
N THR A 154 -8.26 8.62 1.36
CA THR A 154 -9.33 7.79 0.78
C THR A 154 -10.28 7.28 1.87
N GLY A 155 -9.74 6.77 2.99
CA GLY A 155 -10.55 6.29 4.11
C GLY A 155 -11.39 7.39 4.78
N HIS A 156 -10.84 8.60 4.91
CA HIS A 156 -11.57 9.76 5.43
C HIS A 156 -12.73 10.15 4.51
N SER A 157 -12.49 10.19 3.19
CA SER A 157 -13.55 10.45 2.20
C SER A 157 -14.66 9.39 2.26
N GLY A 158 -14.29 8.12 2.36
CA GLY A 158 -15.25 7.01 2.49
C GLY A 158 -16.06 7.05 3.78
N ALA A 159 -15.47 7.46 4.90
CA ALA A 159 -16.23 7.67 6.14
C ALA A 159 -17.22 8.83 5.99
N LYS A 160 -16.82 9.91 5.31
CA LYS A 160 -17.65 11.09 5.09
C LYS A 160 -18.88 10.77 4.24
N SER A 161 -18.74 9.99 3.17
CA SER A 161 -19.87 9.62 2.30
C SER A 161 -20.96 8.84 3.05
N VAL A 162 -20.59 7.96 3.97
CA VAL A 162 -21.55 7.22 4.81
C VAL A 162 -22.28 8.15 5.81
N TRP A 163 -21.54 9.06 6.44
CA TRP A 163 -22.11 9.97 7.44
C TRP A 163 -23.02 11.05 6.84
N GLU A 164 -22.70 11.56 5.65
CA GLU A 164 -23.51 12.58 4.96
C GLU A 164 -24.86 12.02 4.47
N GLN A 165 -24.91 10.75 4.06
CA GLN A 165 -26.18 10.09 3.71
C GLN A 165 -27.08 9.85 4.93
N SER A 166 -26.50 9.82 6.12
CA SER A 166 -27.21 9.58 7.39
C SER A 166 -27.64 10.86 8.10
N ALA A 167 -27.25 12.04 7.61
CA ALA A 167 -27.61 13.33 8.19
C ALA A 167 -29.04 13.72 7.77
N PRO A 168 -29.92 14.12 8.72
CA PRO A 168 -31.31 14.47 8.44
C PRO A 168 -31.48 15.75 7.62
#